data_AF-A0A529MFL0-F1
#
_entry.id   AF-A0A529MFL0-F1
#
_cell.length_a   1.000
_cell.length_b   1.000
_cell.length_c   1.000
_cell.angle_alpha   90.00
_cell.angle_beta   90.00
_cell.angle_gamma   90.00
#
_symmetry.space_group_name_H-M   'P 1'
#
loop_
_entity.id
_entity.type
_entity.pdbx_description
1 polymer ?
#
loop_
_entity_poly.entity_id
_entity_poly.type
_entity_poly.pdbx_seq_one_letter_code
_entity_poly.pdbx_strand_id
1 'polypeptide(L)'
;LEETSGGEIFIGGDDVTDAEPADRGVAMVFQSYALYPHMTVADNMSFGLRMAHRPKEEIASKVGRAAKILQLEEFLQRKPAQLSGGQRQRVAIG
;
A
#
# COMPACT_ATOMS: atom_id res chain seq x y z
N LEU A 1 -2.54 5.22 -16.61
CA LEU A 1 -1.38 5.98 -16.16
C LEU A 1 -0.94 6.86 -17.31
N GLU A 2 -0.42 8.04 -17.02
CA GLU A 2 -0.06 9.01 -18.06
C GLU A 2 1.36 8.77 -18.57
N GLU A 3 1.54 8.98 -19.87
CA GLU A 3 2.84 8.91 -20.53
C GLU A 3 3.52 10.28 -20.47
N THR A 4 4.83 10.27 -20.28
CA THR A 4 5.66 11.48 -20.32
C THR A 4 5.69 12.05 -21.74
N SER A 5 5.29 13.31 -21.91
CA SER A 5 5.35 13.99 -23.21
C SER A 5 6.77 14.36 -23.65
N GLY A 6 7.75 14.30 -22.74
CA GLY A 6 9.17 14.54 -22.98
C GLY A 6 9.95 14.77 -21.67
N GLY A 7 11.29 14.73 -21.76
CA GLY A 7 12.18 14.81 -20.61
C GLY A 7 12.49 13.44 -19.98
N GLU A 8 13.30 13.44 -18.92
CA GLU A 8 13.75 12.24 -18.22
C GLU A 8 13.29 12.28 -16.75
N ILE A 9 12.85 11.14 -16.21
CA ILE A 9 12.49 10.98 -14.80
C ILE A 9 13.52 10.08 -14.13
N PHE A 10 14.20 10.61 -13.11
CA PHE A 10 15.14 9.83 -12.30
C PHE A 10 14.58 9.56 -10.90
N ILE A 11 14.67 8.31 -10.45
CA ILE A 11 14.38 7.91 -9.06
C ILE A 11 15.64 7.25 -8.50
N GLY A 12 16.19 7.81 -7.42
CA GLY A 12 17.41 7.26 -6.80
C GLY A 12 18.65 7.29 -7.69
N GLY A 13 18.63 8.01 -8.82
CA GLY A 13 19.71 8.06 -9.81
C GLY A 13 19.48 7.18 -11.04
N ASP A 14 18.46 6.32 -11.03
CA ASP A 14 18.08 5.47 -12.16
C ASP A 14 17.03 6.18 -13.03
N ASP A 15 17.21 6.15 -14.35
CA ASP A 15 16.21 6.62 -15.31
C ASP A 15 15.03 5.63 -15.36
N VAL A 16 13.84 6.12 -15.03
CA VAL A 16 12.60 5.35 -14.99
C VAL A 16 11.54 5.90 -15.94
N THR A 17 11.95 6.73 -16.92
CA THR A 17 11.04 7.40 -17.86
C THR A 17 10.08 6.39 -18.52
N ASP A 18 10.64 5.31 -19.06
CA ASP A 18 9.88 4.25 -19.75
C ASP A 18 9.58 3.02 -18.89
N ALA A 19 9.98 3.03 -17.61
CA ALA A 19 9.76 1.89 -16.72
C ALA A 19 8.28 1.72 -16.39
N GLU A 20 7.78 0.48 -16.34
CA GLU A 20 6.42 0.22 -15.88
C GLU A 20 6.26 0.67 -14.41
N PRO A 21 5.09 1.18 -13.98
CA PRO A 21 4.91 1.69 -12.62
C PRO A 21 5.29 0.70 -11.50
N ALA A 22 5.14 -0.60 -11.75
CA ALA A 22 5.52 -1.65 -10.81
C ALA A 22 7.03 -1.73 -10.59
N ASP A 23 7.83 -1.36 -11.60
CA ASP A 23 9.30 -1.47 -11.58
C ASP A 23 9.97 -0.23 -10.97
N ARG A 24 9.20 0.84 -10.72
CA ARG A 24 9.74 2.12 -10.24
C ARG A 24 10.10 2.14 -8.76
N GLY A 25 9.82 1.07 -8.01
CA GLY A 25 10.14 0.97 -6.59
C GLY A 25 9.42 2.00 -5.69
N VAL A 26 8.33 2.58 -6.16
CA VAL A 26 7.54 3.59 -5.42
C VAL A 26 6.22 3.00 -4.90
N ALA A 27 5.78 3.50 -3.75
CA ALA A 27 4.45 3.23 -3.23
C ALA A 27 3.58 4.48 -3.42
N MET A 28 2.35 4.30 -3.90
CA MET A 28 1.39 5.38 -4.12
C MET A 28 0.17 5.22 -3.21
N VAL A 29 -0.24 6.31 -2.57
CA VAL A 29 -1.45 6.38 -1.75
C VAL A 29 -2.46 7.29 -2.44
N PHE A 30 -3.65 6.76 -2.77
CA PHE A 30 -4.70 7.52 -3.45
C PHE A 30 -5.57 8.32 -2.47
N GLN A 31 -6.06 9.48 -2.91
CA GLN A 31 -7.00 10.30 -2.12
C GLN A 31 -8.35 9.60 -1.87
N SER A 32 -8.79 8.72 -2.77
CA SER A 32 -9.99 7.88 -2.60
C SER A 32 -9.74 6.64 -1.73
N TYR A 33 -8.57 6.53 -1.10
CA TYR A 33 -8.08 5.43 -0.28
C TYR A 33 -7.81 4.12 -1.03
N ALA A 34 -8.40 3.92 -2.22
CA ALA A 34 -8.19 2.77 -3.12
C ALA A 34 -8.14 1.40 -2.40
N LEU A 35 -8.93 1.25 -1.33
CA LEU A 35 -8.95 0.02 -0.54
C LEU A 35 -9.77 -1.05 -1.25
N TYR A 36 -9.30 -2.30 -1.21
CA TYR A 36 -10.05 -3.45 -1.69
C TYR A 36 -11.21 -3.76 -0.74
N PRO A 37 -12.48 -3.54 -1.14
CA PRO A 37 -13.63 -3.58 -0.23
C PRO A 37 -13.96 -4.98 0.27
N HIS A 38 -13.53 -6.00 -0.45
CA HIS A 38 -13.75 -7.41 -0.13
C HIS A 38 -12.67 -7.99 0.81
N MET A 39 -11.57 -7.26 1.02
CA MET A 39 -10.43 -7.66 1.85
C MET A 39 -10.54 -7.05 3.25
N THR A 40 -9.97 -7.72 4.27
CA THR A 40 -9.83 -7.14 5.62
C THR A 40 -8.79 -6.01 5.64
N VAL A 41 -8.70 -5.26 6.74
CA VAL A 41 -7.60 -4.29 6.95
C VAL A 41 -6.24 -4.97 6.87
N ALA A 42 -6.07 -6.12 7.53
CA ALA A 42 -4.83 -6.89 7.48
C ALA A 42 -4.48 -7.34 6.04
N ASP A 43 -5.50 -7.76 5.28
CA ASP A 43 -5.33 -8.15 3.88
C ASP A 43 -4.94 -6.96 2.99
N ASN A 44 -5.56 -5.79 3.18
CA ASN A 44 -5.20 -4.57 2.45
C ASN A 44 -3.74 -4.17 2.72
N MET A 45 -3.34 -4.11 4.00
CA MET A 45 -1.98 -3.73 4.40
C MET A 45 -0.92 -4.77 3.98
N SER A 46 -1.29 -6.05 3.86
CA SER A 46 -0.37 -7.11 3.43
C SER A 46 -0.26 -7.27 1.92
N PHE A 47 -1.14 -6.65 1.13
CA PHE A 47 -1.29 -6.94 -0.29
C PHE A 47 0.01 -6.76 -1.09
N GLY A 48 0.67 -5.61 -0.94
CA GLY A 48 1.93 -5.33 -1.64
C GLY A 48 3.05 -6.32 -1.27
N LEU A 49 3.15 -6.69 0.00
CA LEU A 49 4.15 -7.67 0.47
C LEU A 49 3.86 -9.08 -0.06
N ARG A 50 2.58 -9.46 -0.20
CA ARG A 50 2.16 -10.73 -0.80
C ARG A 50 2.46 -10.76 -2.29
N MET A 51 2.21 -9.66 -3.01
CA MET A 51 2.57 -9.53 -4.42
C MET A 51 4.09 -9.61 -4.64
N ALA A 52 4.88 -9.06 -3.72
CA ALA A 52 6.33 -9.19 -3.72
C ALA A 52 6.84 -10.56 -3.21
N HIS A 53 5.95 -11.55 -3.07
CA HIS A 53 6.26 -12.93 -2.63
C HIS A 53 7.09 -13.02 -1.34
N ARG A 54 6.87 -12.10 -0.39
CA ARG A 54 7.56 -12.12 0.90
C ARG A 54 7.10 -13.29 1.79
N PRO A 55 7.97 -13.83 2.66
CA PRO A 55 7.59 -14.88 3.61
C PRO A 55 6.42 -14.46 4.52
N LYS A 56 5.54 -15.41 4.85
CA LYS A 56 4.34 -15.15 5.67
C LYS A 56 4.67 -14.54 7.04
N GLU A 57 5.76 -14.98 7.66
CA GLU A 57 6.24 -14.47 8.95
C GLU A 57 6.69 -13.01 8.86
N GLU A 58 7.40 -12.66 7.78
CA GLU A 58 7.82 -11.28 7.51
C GLU A 58 6.60 -10.37 7.30
N ILE A 59 5.60 -10.85 6.53
CA ILE A 59 4.34 -10.15 6.31
C ILE A 59 3.62 -9.89 7.63
N ALA A 60 3.42 -10.93 8.44
CA ALA A 60 2.73 -10.81 9.72
C ALA A 60 3.43 -9.81 10.67
N SER A 61 4.76 -9.87 10.73
CA SER A 61 5.57 -8.95 11.53
C SER A 61 5.43 -7.48 11.05
N LYS A 62 5.57 -7.23 9.74
CA LYS A 62 5.46 -5.89 9.17
C LYS A 62 4.06 -5.30 9.33
N VAL A 63 3.02 -6.09 9.03
CA VAL A 63 1.62 -5.67 9.19
C VAL A 63 1.30 -5.36 10.65
N GLY A 64 1.72 -6.22 11.58
CA GLY A 64 1.53 -5.98 13.02
C GLY A 64 2.20 -4.69 13.49
N ARG A 65 3.44 -4.44 13.05
CA ARG A 65 4.17 -3.21 13.35
C ARG A 65 3.47 -1.97 12.77
N ALA A 66 3.06 -2.01 11.49
CA ALA A 66 2.36 -0.91 10.85
C ALA A 66 1.01 -0.63 11.53
N ALA A 67 0.26 -1.68 11.87
CA ALA A 67 -1.01 -1.56 12.57
C ALA A 67 -0.86 -0.90 13.95
N LYS A 68 0.21 -1.23 14.69
CA LYS A 68 0.50 -0.58 15.98
C LYS A 68 0.81 0.90 15.82
N ILE A 69 1.64 1.27 14.85
CA ILE A 69 2.00 2.68 14.58
C ILE A 69 0.76 3.49 14.19
N LEU A 70 -0.13 2.89 13.41
CA LEU A 70 -1.33 3.54 12.85
C LEU A 70 -2.57 3.39 13.74
N GLN A 71 -2.45 2.75 14.91
CA GLN A 71 -3.55 2.47 15.84
C GLN A 71 -4.71 1.72 15.16
N LEU A 72 -4.37 0.64 14.46
CA LEU A 72 -5.27 -0.21 13.69
C LEU A 72 -5.39 -1.65 14.21
N GLU A 73 -4.70 -2.00 15.31
CA GLU A 73 -4.61 -3.37 15.83
C GLU A 73 -6.00 -4.02 16.05
N GLU A 74 -6.95 -3.29 16.64
CA GLU A 74 -8.32 -3.77 16.90
C GLU A 74 -9.21 -3.85 15.64
N PHE A 75 -8.74 -3.30 14.53
CA PHE A 75 -9.49 -3.19 13.27
C PHE A 75 -8.98 -4.16 12.20
N LEU A 76 -7.91 -4.92 12.47
CA LEU A 76 -7.24 -5.79 11.49
C LEU A 76 -8.19 -6.76 10.77
N GLN A 77 -9.18 -7.30 11.48
CA GLN A 77 -10.15 -8.26 10.94
C GLN A 77 -11.40 -7.61 10.33
N ARG A 78 -11.52 -6.28 10.38
CA ARG A 78 -12.66 -5.57 9.82
C ARG A 78 -12.46 -5.30 8.33
N LYS A 79 -13.57 -5.13 7.62
CA LYS A 79 -13.59 -4.66 6.22
C LYS A 79 -13.65 -3.12 6.18
N PRO A 80 -13.20 -2.47 5.08
CA PRO A 80 -13.21 -1.01 4.94
C PRO A 80 -14.57 -0.32 5.19
N ALA A 81 -15.68 -1.02 4.92
CA ALA A 81 -17.04 -0.53 5.17
C ALA A 81 -17.37 -0.37 6.66
N GLN A 82 -16.66 -1.05 7.56
CA GLN A 82 -16.88 -1.02 9.01
C GLN A 82 -15.99 0.02 9.72
N LEU A 83 -15.29 0.85 8.96
CA LEU A 83 -14.34 1.86 9.45
C LEU A 83 -14.88 3.28 9.25
N SER A 84 -14.41 4.20 10.08
CA SER A 84 -14.56 5.63 9.85
C SER A 84 -13.69 6.10 8.67
N GLY A 85 -13.95 7.29 8.14
CA GLY A 85 -13.14 7.87 7.05
C GLY A 85 -11.66 8.01 7.43
N GLY A 86 -11.37 8.56 8.62
CA GLY A 86 -10.00 8.69 9.12
C GLY A 86 -9.30 7.34 9.36
N GLN A 87 -10.05 6.31 9.75
CA GLN A 87 -9.50 4.95 9.83
C GLN A 87 -9.15 4.40 8.44
N ARG A 88 -10.03 4.55 7.45
CA ARG A 88 -9.73 4.15 6.06
C ARG A 88 -8.49 4.84 5.50
N GLN A 89 -8.32 6.13 5.79
CA GLN A 89 -7.14 6.88 5.39
C GLN A 89 -5.86 6.28 5.98
N ARG A 90 -5.87 5.90 7.26
CA ARG A 90 -4.70 5.25 7.88
C ARG A 90 -4.43 3.88 7.29
N VAL A 91 -5.45 3.10 6.95
CA VAL A 91 -5.28 1.81 6.26
C VAL A 91 -4.62 1.99 4.89
N ALA A 92 -4.96 3.05 4.15
CA ALA A 92 -4.36 3.31 2.83
C ALA A 92 -2.88 3.73 2.91
N ILE A 93 -2.40 4.17 4.07
CA ILE A 93 -1.01 4.58 4.33
C ILE A 93 -0.15 3.38 4.79
N GLY A 94 -0.76 2.38 5.42
CA GLY A 94 -0.09 1.27 6.09
C GLY A 94 0.10 0.04 5.23
#